data_AF-R4KIU3-F1
#
_entry.id   AF-R4KIU3-F1
#
_cell.length_a   1.000
_cell.length_b   1.000
_cell.length_c   1.000
_cell.angle_alpha   90.00
_cell.angle_beta   90.00
_cell.angle_gamma   90.00
#
_symmetry.space_group_name_H-M   'P 1'
#
loop_
_entity.id
_entity.type
_entity.pdbx_description
1 polymer ?
#
loop_
_entity_poly.entity_id
_entity_poly.type
_entity_poly.pdbx_seq_one_letter_code
_entity_poly.pdbx_strand_id
1 'polypeptide(L)'
;MTGDQLEMLPVSAKNVAGLYIRWNEQTGTGDGLVLGFDFNKANELADTSNMTGPFVKIKTALSMMDYVDRPETMVSTIKKFKINSASELEALQAAGVNPLVRLGVAPATK
;
A
#
# COMPACT_ATOMS: atom_id res chain seq x y z
N MET A 1 1.50 15.10 0.09
CA MET A 1 0.66 15.18 -1.12
C MET A 1 -0.49 16.11 -0.79
N THR A 2 -0.81 17.08 -1.64
CA THR A 2 -1.97 17.97 -1.46
C THR A 2 -3.27 17.23 -1.80
N GLY A 3 -4.42 17.77 -1.38
CA GLY A 3 -5.74 17.18 -1.66
C GLY A 3 -5.98 16.94 -3.16
N ASP A 4 -5.58 17.91 -3.98
CA ASP A 4 -5.75 17.86 -5.44
C ASP A 4 -4.92 16.74 -6.10
N GLN A 5 -3.77 16.39 -5.52
CA GLN A 5 -2.92 15.29 -6.01
C GLN A 5 -3.52 13.91 -5.68
N LEU A 6 -4.33 13.81 -4.62
CA LEU A 6 -5.00 12.57 -4.24
C LEU A 6 -6.19 12.29 -5.16
N GLU A 7 -6.92 13.32 -5.61
CA GLU A 7 -8.10 13.14 -6.48
C GLU A 7 -7.77 12.64 -7.88
N MET A 8 -6.59 13.01 -8.41
CA MET A 8 -6.09 12.59 -9.72
C MET A 8 -5.56 11.15 -9.76
N LEU A 9 -5.45 10.47 -8.61
CA LEU A 9 -5.04 9.08 -8.56
C LEU A 9 -6.18 8.17 -9.05
N PRO A 10 -5.90 7.15 -9.88
CA PRO A 10 -6.90 6.10 -10.12
C PRO A 10 -7.36 5.53 -8.78
N VAL A 11 -8.62 5.11 -8.66
CA VAL A 11 -9.23 4.62 -7.39
C VAL A 11 -8.33 3.59 -6.71
N SER A 12 -7.66 2.75 -7.50
CA SER A 12 -6.68 1.76 -7.04
C SER A 12 -5.46 2.35 -6.35
N ALA A 13 -5.00 3.54 -6.73
CA ALA A 13 -3.84 4.21 -6.14
C ALA A 13 -4.17 5.01 -4.86
N LYS A 14 -5.44 5.41 -4.67
CA LYS A 14 -5.88 6.16 -3.46
C LYS A 14 -5.73 5.35 -2.17
N ASN A 15 -5.81 4.02 -2.26
CA ASN A 15 -5.73 3.13 -1.11
C ASN A 15 -4.35 2.49 -0.93
N VAL A 16 -3.33 2.86 -1.73
CA VAL A 16 -2.00 2.23 -1.63
C VAL A 16 -1.43 2.44 -0.23
N ALA A 17 -1.16 1.33 0.45
CA ALA A 17 -0.55 1.31 1.77
C ALA A 17 0.95 0.99 1.70
N GLY A 18 1.35 0.17 0.73
CA GLY A 18 2.75 -0.19 0.60
C GLY A 18 3.03 -1.14 -0.56
N LEU A 19 4.32 -1.42 -0.70
CA LEU A 19 4.87 -2.32 -1.69
C LEU A 19 5.67 -3.39 -0.96
N TYR A 20 5.44 -4.64 -1.31
CA TYR A 20 6.12 -5.79 -0.75
C TYR A 20 6.82 -6.56 -1.86
N ILE A 21 8.09 -6.89 -1.66
CA ILE A 21 8.88 -7.68 -2.61
C ILE A 21 9.42 -8.91 -1.88
N ARG A 22 9.14 -10.08 -2.45
CA ARG A 22 9.82 -11.32 -2.10
C ARG A 22 10.93 -11.55 -3.12
N TRP A 23 12.18 -11.42 -2.67
CA TRP A 23 13.37 -11.60 -3.49
C TRP A 23 13.96 -13.00 -3.31
N ASN A 24 14.43 -13.60 -4.39
CA ASN A 24 15.19 -14.85 -4.38
C ASN A 24 16.61 -14.59 -4.88
N GLU A 25 17.57 -14.62 -3.97
CA GLU A 25 18.98 -14.37 -4.26
C GLU A 25 19.62 -15.46 -5.14
N GLN A 26 19.14 -16.70 -5.07
CA GLN A 26 19.69 -17.81 -5.84
C GLN A 26 19.38 -17.67 -7.34
N THR A 27 18.17 -17.19 -7.65
CA THR A 27 17.73 -17.00 -9.04
C THR A 27 17.94 -15.57 -9.53
N GLY A 28 18.21 -14.62 -8.63
CA GLY A 28 18.30 -13.20 -8.96
C GLY A 28 16.97 -12.65 -9.48
N THR A 29 15.83 -13.16 -8.97
CA THR A 29 14.49 -12.76 -9.38
C THR A 29 13.55 -12.64 -8.19
N GLY A 30 12.40 -11.98 -8.36
CA GLY A 30 11.44 -11.77 -7.29
C GLY A 30 10.00 -11.57 -7.74
N ASP A 31 9.12 -11.64 -6.76
CA ASP A 31 7.69 -11.34 -6.88
C ASP A 31 7.37 -10.08 -6.08
N GLY A 32 6.58 -9.20 -6.66
CA GLY A 32 6.17 -7.95 -6.04
C GLY A 32 4.66 -7.80 -5.93
N LEU A 33 4.22 -7.19 -4.84
CA LEU A 33 2.83 -6.82 -4.58
C LEU A 33 2.77 -5.32 -4.26
N VAL A 34 1.79 -4.64 -4.84
CA VAL A 34 1.30 -3.35 -4.36
C VAL A 34 0.04 -3.62 -3.56
N LEU A 35 0.05 -3.27 -2.28
CA LEU A 35 -1.03 -3.52 -1.35
C LEU A 35 -1.83 -2.26 -1.09
N GLY A 36 -3.15 -2.42 -1.06
CA GLY A 36 -4.09 -1.40 -0.62
C GLY A 36 -4.55 -1.67 0.81
N PHE A 37 -4.88 -0.62 1.55
CA PHE A 37 -5.51 -0.70 2.87
C PHE A 37 -6.82 0.08 2.90
N ASP A 38 -7.87 -0.55 3.42
CA ASP A 38 -9.19 0.04 3.57
C ASP A 38 -9.36 0.66 4.97
N PHE A 39 -9.02 1.94 5.07
CA PHE A 39 -9.20 2.71 6.31
C PHE A 39 -10.67 2.92 6.69
N ASN A 40 -11.58 2.94 5.70
CA ASN A 40 -13.01 3.06 5.99
C ASN A 40 -13.49 1.79 6.69
N LYS A 41 -13.09 0.62 6.18
CA LYS A 41 -13.42 -0.65 6.80
C LYS A 41 -12.83 -0.77 8.20
N ALA A 42 -11.57 -0.37 8.39
CA ALA A 42 -10.94 -0.36 9.70
C ALA A 42 -11.69 0.53 10.71
N ASN A 43 -12.12 1.72 10.28
CA ASN A 43 -12.91 2.63 11.13
C ASN A 43 -14.32 2.11 11.42
N GLU A 44 -14.95 1.43 10.46
CA GLU A 44 -16.26 0.79 10.66
C GLU A 44 -16.16 -0.31 11.72
N LEU A 45 -15.17 -1.21 11.60
CA LEU A 45 -14.95 -2.30 12.55
C LEU A 45 -14.62 -1.81 13.96
N ALA A 46 -13.95 -0.65 14.06
CA ALA A 46 -13.61 -0.03 15.33
C ALA A 46 -14.70 0.89 15.89
N ASP A 47 -15.82 1.08 15.18
CA ASP A 47 -16.85 2.07 15.52
C ASP A 47 -16.23 3.46 15.76
N THR A 48 -15.42 3.93 14.79
CA THR A 48 -14.73 5.23 14.84
C THR A 48 -15.00 6.14 13.66
N SER A 49 -15.88 5.75 12.73
CA SER A 49 -16.12 6.48 11.47
C SER A 49 -16.49 7.95 11.64
N ASN A 50 -17.13 8.32 12.75
CA ASN A 50 -17.54 9.70 13.06
C ASN A 50 -16.78 10.30 14.25
N MET A 51 -15.71 9.66 14.72
CA MET A 51 -14.92 10.12 15.86
C MET A 51 -13.71 10.93 15.39
N THR A 52 -13.27 11.88 16.21
CA THR A 52 -12.05 12.68 15.98
C THR A 52 -11.15 12.69 17.21
N GLY A 53 -9.87 13.00 17.01
CA GLY A 53 -8.89 13.09 18.08
C GLY A 53 -7.90 11.92 18.16
N PRO A 54 -6.89 12.02 19.04
CA PRO A 54 -5.75 11.09 19.05
C PRO A 54 -6.14 9.66 19.44
N PHE A 55 -7.22 9.48 20.21
CA PHE A 55 -7.69 8.17 20.66
C PHE A 55 -8.28 7.30 19.56
N VAL A 56 -8.74 7.90 18.46
CA VAL A 56 -9.28 7.16 17.30
C VAL A 56 -8.26 6.16 16.79
N LYS A 57 -7.02 6.60 16.57
CA LYS A 57 -5.94 5.73 16.05
C LYS A 57 -5.67 4.54 16.95
N ILE A 58 -5.67 4.74 18.27
CA ILE A 58 -5.44 3.67 19.25
C ILE A 58 -6.61 2.70 19.23
N LYS A 59 -7.86 3.18 19.29
CA LYS A 59 -9.06 2.32 19.22
C LYS A 59 -9.10 1.50 17.93
N THR A 60 -8.84 2.13 16.78
CA THR A 60 -8.78 1.44 15.49
C THR A 60 -7.68 0.38 15.48
N ALA A 61 -6.44 0.71 15.90
CA ALA A 61 -5.35 -0.26 15.94
C ALA A 61 -5.62 -1.44 16.89
N LEU A 62 -6.23 -1.20 18.05
CA LEU A 62 -6.62 -2.26 18.98
C LEU A 62 -7.69 -3.18 18.36
N SER A 63 -8.70 -2.61 17.69
CA SER A 63 -9.78 -3.38 17.06
C SER A 63 -9.28 -4.20 15.88
N MET A 64 -8.24 -3.74 15.18
CA MET A 64 -7.62 -4.49 14.09
C MET A 64 -6.88 -5.75 14.56
N MET A 65 -6.52 -5.86 15.85
CA MET A 65 -5.82 -7.03 16.37
C MET A 65 -6.66 -8.31 16.28
N ASP A 66 -7.99 -8.19 16.29
CA ASP A 66 -8.92 -9.33 16.12
C ASP A 66 -8.93 -9.92 14.69
N TYR A 67 -8.21 -9.28 13.76
CA TYR A 67 -8.13 -9.63 12.34
C TYR A 67 -6.70 -9.92 11.87
N VAL A 68 -5.75 -10.11 12.78
CA VAL A 68 -4.35 -10.42 12.44
C VAL A 68 -4.23 -11.72 11.62
N ASP A 69 -5.12 -12.68 11.86
CA ASP A 69 -5.20 -13.94 11.13
C ASP A 69 -5.94 -13.84 9.78
N ARG A 70 -6.64 -12.73 9.54
CA ARG A 70 -7.47 -12.47 8.36
C ARG A 70 -7.20 -11.07 7.78
N PRO A 71 -5.95 -10.78 7.38
CA PRO A 71 -5.55 -9.45 6.91
C PRO A 71 -6.33 -9.00 5.67
N GLU A 72 -6.85 -9.93 4.86
CA GLU A 72 -7.70 -9.68 3.69
C GLU A 72 -8.98 -8.90 4.00
N THR A 73 -9.36 -8.82 5.28
CA THR A 73 -10.51 -8.00 5.73
C THR A 73 -10.30 -6.51 5.44
N MET A 74 -9.05 -6.04 5.46
CA MET A 74 -8.69 -4.62 5.26
C MET A 74 -7.61 -4.43 4.20
N VAL A 75 -6.87 -5.48 3.87
CA VAL A 75 -5.76 -5.44 2.91
C VAL A 75 -6.20 -6.08 1.59
N SER A 76 -5.95 -5.39 0.49
CA SER A 76 -6.19 -5.93 -0.86
C SER A 76 -4.94 -5.85 -1.73
N THR A 77 -4.83 -6.73 -2.73
CA THR A 77 -3.76 -6.63 -3.73
C THR A 77 -4.21 -5.72 -4.86
N ILE A 78 -3.53 -4.58 -5.04
CA ILE A 78 -3.78 -3.64 -6.14
C ILE A 78 -3.09 -4.10 -7.42
N LYS A 79 -1.83 -4.54 -7.31
CA LYS A 79 -1.03 -4.97 -8.45
C LYS A 79 -0.06 -6.05 -8.05
N LYS A 80 0.10 -7.06 -8.92
CA LYS A 80 1.19 -8.03 -8.88
C LYS A 80 2.20 -7.67 -9.95
N PHE A 81 3.48 -7.85 -9.67
CA PHE A 81 4.56 -7.64 -10.64
C PHE A 81 5.69 -8.64 -10.41
N LYS A 82 6.55 -8.80 -11.42
CA LYS A 82 7.76 -9.62 -11.37
C LYS A 82 8.98 -8.70 -11.34
N ILE A 83 10.05 -9.18 -10.74
CA ILE A 83 11.37 -8.57 -10.79
C ILE A 83 12.30 -9.61 -11.40
N ASN A 84 12.89 -9.29 -12.54
CA ASN A 84 13.67 -10.26 -13.33
C ASN A 84 15.17 -10.09 -13.14
N SER A 85 15.62 -9.07 -12.40
CA SER A 85 17.04 -8.82 -12.14
C SER A 85 17.27 -7.97 -10.90
N ALA A 86 18.48 -8.05 -10.35
CA ALA A 86 18.89 -7.21 -9.22
C ALA A 86 18.82 -5.72 -9.58
N SER A 87 19.15 -5.35 -10.81
CA SER A 87 19.07 -3.96 -11.28
C SER A 87 17.63 -3.44 -11.32
N GLU A 88 16.63 -4.28 -11.62
CA GLU A 88 15.22 -3.88 -11.50
C GLU A 88 14.82 -3.63 -10.04
N LEU A 89 15.32 -4.45 -9.10
CA LEU A 89 15.11 -4.27 -7.67
C LEU A 89 15.73 -2.96 -7.17
N GLU A 90 17.01 -2.73 -7.48
CA GLU A 90 17.74 -1.50 -7.12
C GLU A 90 17.04 -0.26 -7.68
N ALA A 91 16.55 -0.33 -8.92
CA ALA A 91 15.86 0.77 -9.55
C ALA A 91 14.52 1.14 -8.88
N LEU A 92 13.87 0.20 -8.18
CA LEU A 92 12.69 0.47 -7.36
C LEU A 92 13.03 1.07 -5.99
N GLN A 93 14.25 0.86 -5.50
CA GLN A 93 14.75 1.35 -4.21
C GLN A 93 15.56 2.64 -4.34
N ALA A 94 15.94 3.02 -5.56
CA ALA A 94 16.79 4.18 -5.83
C ALA A 94 16.18 5.49 -5.32
N ALA A 95 17.01 6.31 -4.67
CA ALA A 95 16.61 7.63 -4.19
C ALA A 95 16.10 8.50 -5.35
N GLY A 96 14.98 9.19 -5.12
CA GLY A 96 14.33 10.03 -6.14
C GLY A 96 13.44 9.27 -7.14
N VAL A 97 13.40 7.93 -7.09
CA VAL A 97 12.45 7.15 -7.88
C VAL A 97 11.16 6.96 -7.09
N ASN A 98 10.02 7.28 -7.71
CA ASN A 98 8.72 6.88 -7.19
C ASN A 98 8.38 5.47 -7.72
N PRO A 99 8.43 4.42 -6.88
CA PRO A 99 8.19 3.05 -7.35
C PRO A 99 6.74 2.86 -7.85
N LEU A 100 5.77 3.61 -7.32
CA LEU A 100 4.37 3.51 -7.77
C LEU A 100 4.19 4.06 -9.18
N VAL A 101 4.93 5.12 -9.55
CA VAL A 101 4.96 5.64 -10.92
C VAL A 101 5.66 4.66 -11.85
N ARG A 102 6.81 4.12 -11.42
CA ARG A 102 7.58 3.15 -12.21
C ARG A 102 6.79 1.86 -12.48
N LEU A 103 5.96 1.46 -11.54
CA LEU A 103 5.05 0.33 -11.68
C LEU A 103 3.73 0.69 -12.38
N GLY A 104 3.54 1.93 -12.81
CA GLY A 104 2.33 2.39 -13.51
C GLY A 104 1.06 2.32 -12.66
N VAL A 105 1.20 2.40 -11.33
CA VAL A 105 0.07 2.48 -10.38
C VAL A 105 -0.35 3.94 -10.18
N ALA A 106 0.61 4.86 -10.17
CA ALA A 106 0.39 6.30 -10.05
C ALA A 106 0.83 7.04 -11.34
N PRO A 107 0.21 8.17 -11.69
CA PRO A 107 0.66 9.01 -12.79
C PRO A 107 2.02 9.64 -12.45
N ALA A 108 2.85 9.86 -13.47
CA ALA A 108 4.05 10.66 -13.31
C ALA A 108 3.66 12.11 -13.01
N THR A 109 4.14 12.66 -11.90
CA THR A 109 4.05 14.09 -11.63
C THR A 109 4.92 14.83 -12.64
N LYS A 110 4.31 15.78 -13.37
CA LYS A 110 5.03 16.79 -14.17
C LYS A 110 5.74 17.78 -13.28
#